data_AF-A0A9R1MPN2-F1
#
_entry.id   AF-A0A9R1MPN2-F1
#
_cell.length_a   1.000
_cell.length_b   1.000
_cell.length_c   1.000
_cell.angle_alpha   90.00
_cell.angle_beta   90.00
_cell.angle_gamma   90.00
#
_symmetry.space_group_name_H-M   'P 1'
#
loop_
_entity.id
_entity.type
_entity.pdbx_description
1 polymer ?
#
loop_
_entity_poly.entity_id
_entity_poly.type
_entity_poly.pdbx_seq_one_letter_code
_entity_poly.pdbx_strand_id
1 'polypeptide(L)'
;MSSFAGVSVLADGGLCPATESFVDAGTDCGYHLLVVQDYRRTKQEAPTGDSITSRPFTVGGHDWYLHYYPNGENQSCADYVSLTVSRLHDNEGADEVVDAKCGFSFVDQVEKQNPVYIRETETCSFPFPRSSWSCDKFVRRDALERSANLRGDCFTIRCDIMVVRDTKGGDSEEGSTATTSSVIQIKDMEASIFRALLSFVYTDSFPAMHEDSMEEDETSHLVEHGQGEETAEDKMPEAAEQGQGEEAVEDETRVQWLQDLFVAADRYDLQRLKFICEKQLSDLIGVSSVASTLALAERHHCRGLNEACIEFIQAQSPSCLQTIMATDGWEHIIATYPSILNELIAKVIALNQQTLSLFS
;
A
#
# COMPACT_ATOMS: atom_id res chain seq x y z
N MET A 1 -3.98 -12.20 -1.78
CA MET A 1 -2.58 -12.19 -2.27
C MET A 1 -2.59 -12.73 -3.69
N SER A 2 -1.80 -12.17 -4.61
CA SER A 2 -1.69 -12.67 -5.99
C SER A 2 -0.83 -13.94 -5.99
N SER A 3 -1.32 -15.02 -6.58
CA SER A 3 -0.62 -16.31 -6.63
C SER A 3 0.34 -16.40 -7.83
N PHE A 4 1.47 -17.08 -7.66
CA PHE A 4 2.34 -17.40 -8.79
C PHE A 4 1.64 -18.42 -9.72
N ALA A 5 1.41 -18.05 -10.97
CA ALA A 5 0.74 -18.88 -11.98
C ALA A 5 1.72 -19.55 -12.95
N GLY A 6 2.95 -19.04 -13.09
CA GLY A 6 3.97 -19.67 -13.91
C GLY A 6 5.11 -18.76 -14.36
N VAL A 7 6.03 -19.36 -15.11
CA VAL A 7 7.14 -18.67 -15.75
C VAL A 7 7.36 -19.17 -17.18
N SER A 8 7.67 -18.26 -18.10
CA SER A 8 8.12 -18.55 -19.45
C SER A 8 9.48 -17.92 -19.67
N VAL A 9 10.45 -18.72 -20.14
CA VAL A 9 11.79 -18.23 -20.45
C VAL A 9 11.94 -18.16 -21.96
N LEU A 10 12.30 -16.97 -22.46
CA LEU A 10 12.73 -16.77 -23.83
C LEU A 10 14.26 -16.81 -23.84
N ALA A 11 14.85 -17.64 -24.68
CA ALA A 11 16.29 -17.67 -24.91
C ALA A 11 16.55 -18.05 -26.36
N ASP A 12 17.73 -17.71 -26.90
CA ASP A 12 18.04 -17.96 -28.30
C ASP A 12 17.02 -17.36 -29.28
N GLY A 13 16.34 -16.27 -28.88
CA GLY A 13 15.36 -15.55 -29.70
C GLY A 13 13.93 -16.12 -29.68
N GLY A 14 13.68 -17.23 -29.00
CA GLY A 14 12.36 -17.86 -28.91
C GLY A 14 12.02 -18.45 -27.53
N LEU A 15 10.85 -19.08 -27.43
CA LEU A 15 10.41 -19.75 -26.20
C LEU A 15 11.23 -21.03 -25.94
N CYS A 16 11.79 -21.16 -24.74
CA CYS A 16 12.54 -22.35 -24.33
C CYS A 16 11.63 -23.59 -24.20
N PRO A 17 12.03 -24.77 -24.72
CA PRO A 17 11.22 -25.99 -24.60
C PRO A 17 11.13 -26.58 -23.18
N ALA A 18 12.08 -26.28 -22.29
CA ALA A 18 12.28 -27.00 -21.02
C ALA A 18 11.71 -26.32 -19.76
N THR A 19 10.86 -25.31 -19.89
CA THR A 19 10.18 -24.70 -18.72
C THR A 19 8.93 -25.51 -18.39
N GLU A 20 8.89 -26.16 -17.22
CA GLU A 20 7.68 -26.83 -16.75
C GLU A 20 6.57 -25.79 -16.50
N SER A 21 5.34 -26.10 -16.92
CA SER A 21 4.14 -25.33 -16.60
C SER A 21 3.32 -26.10 -15.57
N PHE A 22 3.21 -25.61 -14.34
CA PHE A 22 2.09 -25.93 -13.45
C PHE A 22 2.11 -25.07 -12.18
N VAL A 23 1.00 -24.40 -11.87
CA VAL A 23 0.17 -24.57 -10.66
C VAL A 23 -1.18 -23.94 -10.98
N ASP A 24 -2.27 -24.69 -10.78
CA ASP A 24 -3.63 -24.15 -10.68
C ASP A 24 -3.64 -23.13 -9.54
N ALA A 25 -3.55 -21.85 -9.91
CA ALA A 25 -3.98 -20.79 -9.04
C ALA A 25 -5.50 -20.93 -8.90
N GLY A 26 -5.95 -21.78 -7.96
CA GLY A 26 -7.35 -21.85 -7.50
C GLY A 26 -7.82 -20.55 -6.83
N THR A 27 -7.17 -19.44 -7.16
CA THR A 27 -7.37 -18.08 -6.70
C THR A 27 -7.66 -17.19 -7.90
N ASP A 28 -8.55 -16.24 -7.71
CA ASP A 28 -9.04 -15.35 -8.78
C ASP A 28 -8.03 -14.29 -9.19
N CYS A 29 -6.84 -14.30 -8.59
CA CYS A 29 -5.76 -13.36 -8.84
C CYS A 29 -4.43 -14.09 -8.87
N GLY A 30 -3.68 -13.92 -9.95
CA GLY A 30 -2.37 -14.54 -10.11
C GLY A 30 -1.44 -13.76 -11.02
N TYR A 31 -0.20 -14.21 -11.14
CA TYR A 31 0.80 -13.57 -11.98
C TYR A 31 1.73 -14.57 -12.69
N HIS A 32 2.13 -14.21 -13.90
CA HIS A 32 3.05 -14.96 -14.75
C HIS A 32 4.30 -14.15 -15.03
N LEU A 33 5.47 -14.81 -15.00
CA LEU A 33 6.75 -14.17 -15.29
C LEU A 33 7.21 -14.53 -16.71
N LEU A 34 7.54 -13.52 -17.51
CA LEU A 34 8.23 -13.68 -18.79
C LEU A 34 9.69 -13.24 -18.63
N VAL A 35 10.59 -14.20 -18.57
CA VAL A 35 12.04 -13.97 -18.49
C VAL A 35 12.58 -13.91 -19.91
N VAL A 36 13.04 -12.73 -20.33
CA VAL A 36 13.63 -12.53 -21.66
C VAL A 36 15.14 -12.58 -21.52
N GLN A 37 15.74 -13.63 -22.09
CA GLN A 37 17.18 -13.76 -22.31
C GLN A 37 17.47 -13.45 -23.78
N ASP A 38 18.62 -12.85 -24.06
CA ASP A 38 19.04 -12.43 -25.41
C ASP A 38 18.04 -11.46 -26.08
N TYR A 39 17.65 -10.40 -25.38
CA TYR A 39 16.72 -9.37 -25.90
C TYR A 39 17.10 -8.84 -27.30
N ARG A 40 18.38 -8.70 -27.61
CA ARG A 40 18.80 -8.28 -28.96
C ARG A 40 18.40 -9.27 -30.04
N ARG A 41 18.37 -10.55 -29.72
CA ARG A 41 18.04 -11.63 -30.64
C ARG A 41 16.53 -11.76 -30.83
N THR A 42 15.74 -11.57 -29.78
CA THR A 42 14.27 -11.54 -29.92
C THR A 42 13.82 -10.45 -30.91
N LYS A 43 14.49 -9.28 -30.91
CA LYS A 43 14.27 -8.23 -31.91
C LYS A 43 14.64 -8.62 -33.35
N GLN A 44 15.55 -9.57 -33.56
CA GLN A 44 15.92 -10.02 -34.90
C GLN A 44 14.95 -11.08 -35.42
N GLU A 45 14.48 -11.94 -34.52
CA GLU A 45 13.65 -13.09 -34.87
C GLU A 45 12.15 -12.76 -34.98
N ALA A 46 11.66 -11.74 -34.26
CA ALA A 46 10.27 -11.31 -34.30
C ALA A 46 10.16 -9.85 -34.79
N PRO A 47 9.95 -9.57 -36.10
CA PRO A 47 9.78 -8.23 -36.64
C PRO A 47 8.49 -7.55 -36.10
N THR A 48 8.28 -6.27 -36.42
CA THR A 48 7.06 -5.54 -36.02
C THR A 48 5.80 -6.28 -36.49
N GLY A 49 4.87 -6.54 -35.58
CA GLY A 49 3.68 -7.35 -35.83
C GLY A 49 3.80 -8.81 -35.41
N ASP A 50 5.01 -9.34 -35.27
CA ASP A 50 5.23 -10.72 -34.84
C ASP A 50 5.48 -10.78 -33.33
N SER A 51 4.84 -11.74 -32.66
CA SER A 51 5.04 -11.99 -31.23
C SER A 51 5.75 -13.30 -30.96
N ILE A 52 6.44 -13.32 -29.82
CA ILE A 52 6.86 -14.54 -29.15
C ILE A 52 5.83 -14.81 -28.06
N THR A 53 5.14 -15.95 -28.16
CA THR A 53 4.06 -16.32 -27.23
C THR A 53 4.63 -17.13 -26.06
N SER A 54 4.15 -16.84 -24.84
CA SER A 54 4.49 -17.58 -23.63
C SER A 54 3.92 -19.01 -23.64
N ARG A 55 4.27 -19.79 -22.63
CA ARG A 55 3.46 -20.96 -22.26
C ARG A 55 2.08 -20.54 -21.75
N PRO A 56 1.05 -21.39 -21.88
CA PRO A 56 -0.22 -21.13 -21.22
C PRO A 56 -0.02 -21.15 -19.71
N PHE A 57 -0.81 -20.33 -19.00
CA PHE A 57 -0.85 -20.29 -17.54
C PHE A 57 -2.28 -20.07 -17.06
N THR A 58 -2.63 -20.65 -15.92
CA THR A 58 -4.01 -20.69 -15.43
C THR A 58 -4.21 -19.69 -14.29
N VAL A 59 -5.22 -18.84 -14.41
CA VAL A 59 -5.65 -17.91 -13.35
C VAL A 59 -7.16 -17.85 -13.33
N GLY A 60 -7.76 -18.01 -12.14
CA GLY A 60 -9.21 -17.93 -11.95
C GLY A 60 -10.02 -19.00 -12.69
N GLY A 61 -9.39 -20.13 -13.05
CA GLY A 61 -10.00 -21.23 -13.80
C GLY A 61 -9.93 -21.10 -15.32
N HIS A 62 -9.23 -20.09 -15.84
CA HIS A 62 -9.06 -19.89 -17.28
C HIS A 62 -7.59 -19.93 -17.66
N ASP A 63 -7.32 -20.42 -18.87
CA ASP A 63 -5.98 -20.45 -19.44
C ASP A 63 -5.70 -19.19 -20.25
N TRP A 64 -4.51 -18.64 -20.05
CA TRP A 64 -4.07 -17.37 -20.61
C TRP A 64 -2.75 -17.53 -21.34
N TYR A 65 -2.55 -16.74 -22.40
CA TYR A 65 -1.27 -16.54 -23.06
C TYR A 65 -0.81 -15.11 -22.92
N LEU A 66 0.49 -14.92 -22.78
CA LEU A 66 1.16 -13.64 -22.92
C LEU A 66 1.91 -13.60 -24.25
N HIS A 67 1.61 -12.61 -25.07
CA HIS A 67 2.30 -12.34 -26.34
C HIS A 67 3.24 -11.16 -26.14
N TYR A 68 4.51 -11.37 -26.45
CA TYR A 68 5.56 -10.37 -26.36
C TYR A 68 6.01 -9.94 -27.75
N TYR A 69 5.86 -8.65 -28.05
CA TYR A 69 6.27 -8.04 -29.32
C TYR A 69 7.51 -7.18 -29.08
N PRO A 70 8.73 -7.68 -29.35
CA PRO A 70 9.96 -6.94 -29.12
C PRO A 70 10.07 -5.68 -29.99
N ASN A 71 9.36 -5.64 -31.11
CA ASN A 71 9.40 -4.55 -32.10
C ASN A 71 8.02 -3.91 -32.34
N GLY A 72 7.13 -3.95 -31.34
CA GLY A 72 5.79 -3.40 -31.41
C GLY A 72 4.76 -4.34 -32.05
N GLU A 73 3.53 -4.29 -31.57
CA GLU A 73 2.38 -5.05 -32.11
C GLU A 73 2.00 -4.60 -33.53
N ASN A 74 2.26 -3.34 -33.88
CA ASN A 74 1.99 -2.80 -35.21
C ASN A 74 2.88 -1.59 -35.50
N GLN A 75 2.76 -1.02 -36.70
CA GLN A 75 3.63 0.06 -37.16
C GLN A 75 3.54 1.33 -36.29
N SER A 76 2.40 1.58 -35.62
CA SER A 76 2.21 2.77 -34.78
C SER A 76 2.95 2.70 -33.44
N CYS A 77 3.32 1.49 -33.01
CA CYS A 77 4.08 1.22 -31.79
C CYS A 77 5.42 0.53 -32.07
N ALA A 78 5.94 0.63 -33.30
CA ALA A 78 7.16 -0.06 -33.73
C ALA A 78 8.40 0.23 -32.86
N ASP A 79 8.47 1.40 -32.22
CA ASP A 79 9.57 1.80 -31.33
C ASP A 79 9.40 1.34 -29.87
N TYR A 80 8.35 0.59 -29.58
CA TYR A 80 8.01 0.10 -28.26
C TYR A 80 8.13 -1.43 -28.21
N VAL A 81 8.35 -1.93 -27.01
CA VAL A 81 7.93 -3.29 -26.67
C VAL A 81 6.44 -3.23 -26.39
N SER A 82 5.66 -4.12 -27.01
CA SER A 82 4.23 -4.28 -26.74
C SER A 82 3.95 -5.63 -26.09
N LEU A 83 2.87 -5.70 -25.32
CA LEU A 83 2.44 -6.90 -24.63
C LEU A 83 0.94 -7.09 -24.82
N THR A 84 0.52 -8.33 -25.04
CA THR A 84 -0.89 -8.69 -25.14
C THR A 84 -1.16 -9.92 -24.31
N VAL A 85 -2.23 -9.92 -23.52
CA VAL A 85 -2.77 -11.12 -22.90
C VAL A 85 -3.94 -11.60 -23.73
N SER A 86 -4.04 -12.91 -23.98
CA SER A 86 -5.22 -13.51 -24.57
C SER A 86 -5.71 -14.71 -23.76
N ARG A 87 -7.01 -14.96 -23.80
CA ARG A 87 -7.63 -16.13 -23.18
C ARG A 87 -7.63 -17.29 -24.18
N LEU A 88 -7.18 -18.46 -23.77
CA LEU A 88 -7.35 -19.71 -24.52
C LEU A 88 -8.81 -20.17 -24.38
N HIS A 89 -9.42 -20.61 -25.48
CA HIS A 89 -10.76 -21.20 -25.46
C HIS A 89 -10.68 -22.69 -25.65
N ASP A 90 -11.37 -23.41 -24.78
CA ASP A 90 -11.83 -24.75 -25.10
C ASP A 90 -13.11 -24.61 -25.95
N ASN A 91 -13.24 -25.42 -27.00
CA ASN A 91 -14.40 -25.37 -27.91
C ASN A 91 -15.76 -25.57 -27.20
N GLU A 92 -15.76 -26.01 -25.94
CA GLU A 92 -16.94 -26.20 -25.09
C GLU A 92 -17.15 -24.99 -24.15
N GLY A 93 -17.71 -23.90 -24.69
CA GLY A 93 -18.00 -22.71 -23.86
C GLY A 93 -18.08 -21.38 -24.61
N ALA A 94 -18.30 -21.40 -25.93
CA ALA A 94 -18.13 -20.26 -26.83
C ALA A 94 -18.96 -18.98 -26.52
N ASP A 95 -19.85 -19.02 -25.52
CA ASP A 95 -20.68 -17.89 -25.09
C ASP A 95 -20.25 -17.29 -23.73
N GLU A 96 -19.24 -17.86 -23.06
CA GLU A 96 -18.76 -17.35 -21.78
C GLU A 96 -17.83 -16.14 -21.98
N VAL A 97 -18.32 -14.95 -21.60
CA VAL A 97 -17.49 -13.76 -21.45
C VAL A 97 -16.85 -13.78 -20.07
N VAL A 98 -15.53 -13.74 -20.02
CA VAL A 98 -14.78 -13.59 -18.76
C VAL A 98 -14.34 -12.15 -18.67
N ASP A 99 -14.67 -11.52 -17.55
CA ASP A 99 -14.11 -10.23 -17.21
C ASP A 99 -12.85 -10.42 -16.38
N ALA A 100 -11.80 -9.69 -16.73
CA ALA A 100 -10.56 -9.71 -15.97
C ALA A 100 -9.87 -8.35 -15.98
N LYS A 101 -9.17 -8.05 -14.89
CA LYS A 101 -8.22 -6.95 -14.80
C LYS A 101 -6.83 -7.47 -15.09
N CYS A 102 -6.08 -6.74 -15.92
CA CYS A 102 -4.73 -7.12 -16.33
C CYS A 102 -3.74 -6.00 -16.02
N GLY A 103 -2.48 -6.36 -15.79
CA GLY A 103 -1.40 -5.40 -15.57
C GLY A 103 -0.05 -5.95 -15.99
N PHE A 104 0.84 -5.06 -16.45
CA PHE A 104 2.22 -5.39 -16.79
C PHE A 104 3.19 -4.52 -16.00
N SER A 105 4.27 -5.13 -15.50
CA SER A 105 5.35 -4.43 -14.83
C SER A 105 6.70 -5.12 -15.09
N PHE A 106 7.81 -4.44 -14.81
CA PHE A 106 9.09 -5.12 -14.66
C PHE A 106 9.18 -5.73 -13.27
N VAL A 107 9.89 -6.85 -13.14
CA VAL A 107 10.06 -7.52 -11.83
C VAL A 107 10.78 -6.65 -10.78
N ASP A 108 11.54 -5.64 -11.22
CA ASP A 108 12.23 -4.72 -10.30
C ASP A 108 11.34 -3.55 -9.84
N GLN A 109 10.15 -3.37 -10.42
CA GLN A 109 9.16 -2.36 -10.00
C GLN A 109 8.30 -2.95 -8.87
N VAL A 110 8.92 -3.20 -7.72
CA VAL A 110 8.34 -3.92 -6.58
C VAL A 110 7.05 -3.25 -6.10
N GLU A 111 6.97 -1.93 -6.17
CA GLU A 111 5.78 -1.16 -5.83
C GLU A 111 4.55 -1.66 -6.63
N LYS A 112 4.69 -1.89 -7.93
CA LYS A 112 3.60 -2.34 -8.81
C LYS A 112 3.17 -3.79 -8.60
N GLN A 113 3.84 -4.54 -7.74
CA GLN A 113 3.50 -5.93 -7.42
C GLN A 113 2.48 -6.03 -6.28
N ASN A 114 2.13 -4.90 -5.65
CA ASN A 114 1.07 -4.85 -4.66
C ASN A 114 -0.28 -5.14 -5.36
N PRO A 115 -1.10 -6.09 -4.83
CA PRO A 115 -2.42 -6.40 -5.39
C PRO A 115 -3.38 -5.20 -5.52
N VAL A 116 -3.12 -4.08 -4.84
CA VAL A 116 -3.89 -2.84 -5.02
C VAL A 116 -3.79 -2.32 -6.46
N TYR A 117 -2.61 -2.36 -7.10
CA TYR A 117 -2.43 -1.80 -8.45
C TYR A 117 -3.29 -2.51 -9.50
N ILE A 118 -3.35 -3.84 -9.47
CA ILE A 118 -4.19 -4.56 -10.42
C ILE A 118 -5.70 -4.37 -10.13
N ARG A 119 -6.09 -4.06 -8.88
CA ARG A 119 -7.50 -3.74 -8.58
C ARG A 119 -7.94 -2.41 -9.16
N GLU A 120 -7.01 -1.48 -9.34
CA GLU A 120 -7.27 -0.17 -9.92
C GLU A 120 -7.24 -0.16 -11.45
N THR A 121 -6.74 -1.21 -12.11
CA THR A 121 -6.77 -1.28 -13.57
C THR A 121 -8.20 -1.47 -14.10
N GLU A 122 -8.39 -1.04 -15.34
CA GLU A 122 -9.66 -1.16 -16.05
C GLU A 122 -10.04 -2.63 -16.22
N THR A 123 -11.30 -2.95 -15.92
CA THR A 123 -11.86 -4.27 -16.20
C THR A 123 -12.00 -4.43 -17.71
N CYS A 124 -11.47 -5.53 -18.23
CA CYS A 124 -11.49 -5.87 -19.63
C CYS A 124 -12.28 -7.17 -19.83
N SER A 125 -13.16 -7.19 -20.83
CA SER A 125 -13.95 -8.37 -21.18
C SER A 125 -13.24 -9.19 -22.25
N PHE A 126 -13.27 -10.52 -22.10
CA PHE A 126 -12.63 -11.48 -23.01
C PHE A 126 -13.68 -12.38 -23.71
N PRO A 127 -14.53 -11.83 -24.61
CA PRO A 127 -15.54 -12.61 -25.33
C PRO A 127 -14.91 -13.46 -26.45
N PHE A 128 -15.49 -14.61 -26.81
CA PHE A 128 -15.12 -15.29 -28.05
C PHE A 128 -15.72 -14.54 -29.27
N PRO A 129 -15.01 -14.37 -30.41
CA PRO A 129 -13.63 -14.80 -30.71
C PRO A 129 -12.56 -13.74 -30.39
N ARG A 130 -12.95 -12.57 -29.84
CA ARG A 130 -12.05 -11.45 -29.53
C ARG A 130 -11.69 -11.41 -28.05
N SER A 131 -10.61 -12.08 -27.69
CA SER A 131 -10.35 -12.42 -26.28
C SER A 131 -8.95 -11.99 -25.89
N SER A 132 -8.63 -10.71 -26.13
CA SER A 132 -7.31 -10.17 -25.80
C SER A 132 -7.36 -8.76 -25.27
N TRP A 133 -6.40 -8.45 -24.41
CA TRP A 133 -6.10 -7.12 -23.91
C TRP A 133 -4.65 -6.77 -24.22
N SER A 134 -4.40 -5.60 -24.83
CA SER A 134 -3.07 -5.17 -25.26
C SER A 134 -2.61 -3.89 -24.54
N CYS A 135 -1.32 -3.85 -24.22
CA CYS A 135 -0.57 -2.65 -23.86
C CYS A 135 0.44 -2.36 -24.97
N ASP A 136 0.00 -1.63 -25.99
CA ASP A 136 0.78 -1.41 -27.23
C ASP A 136 2.08 -0.63 -26.98
N LYS A 137 2.13 0.19 -25.92
CA LYS A 137 3.24 1.10 -25.61
C LYS A 137 3.80 0.85 -24.21
N PHE A 138 4.02 -0.42 -23.85
CA PHE A 138 4.51 -0.80 -22.52
C PHE A 138 5.83 -0.10 -22.15
N VAL A 139 6.84 -0.18 -23.01
CA VAL A 139 8.09 0.58 -22.82
C VAL A 139 8.70 0.94 -24.17
N ARG A 140 9.23 2.16 -24.29
CA ARG A 140 10.05 2.52 -25.46
C ARG A 140 11.34 1.71 -25.46
N ARG A 141 11.72 1.12 -26.60
CA ARG A 141 12.92 0.27 -26.70
C ARG A 141 14.18 1.01 -26.30
N ASP A 142 14.34 2.25 -26.74
CA ASP A 142 15.50 3.07 -26.40
C ASP A 142 15.54 3.44 -24.91
N ALA A 143 14.39 3.60 -24.27
CA ALA A 143 14.30 3.80 -22.83
C ALA A 143 14.68 2.53 -22.06
N LEU A 144 14.18 1.37 -22.48
CA LEU A 144 14.53 0.06 -21.90
C LEU A 144 16.04 -0.19 -21.98
N GLU A 145 16.64 0.04 -23.14
CA GLU A 145 18.07 -0.19 -23.39
C GLU A 145 19.00 0.72 -22.56
N ARG A 146 18.48 1.85 -22.08
CA ARG A 146 19.19 2.78 -21.19
C ARG A 146 18.83 2.58 -19.71
N SER A 147 17.83 1.75 -19.41
CA SER A 147 17.31 1.55 -18.06
C SER A 147 18.12 0.51 -17.27
N ALA A 148 17.96 0.52 -15.94
CA ALA A 148 18.51 -0.51 -15.07
C ALA A 148 17.77 -1.86 -15.13
N ASN A 149 16.61 -1.91 -15.80
CA ASN A 149 15.80 -3.12 -15.96
C ASN A 149 16.40 -4.11 -16.98
N LEU A 150 17.18 -3.61 -17.95
CA LEU A 150 17.92 -4.44 -18.89
C LEU A 150 19.33 -4.69 -18.36
N ARG A 151 19.60 -5.90 -17.87
CA ARG A 151 20.90 -6.30 -17.32
C ARG A 151 21.47 -7.45 -18.12
N GLY A 152 22.64 -7.23 -18.73
CA GLY A 152 23.31 -8.29 -19.49
C GLY A 152 22.44 -8.84 -20.63
N ASP A 153 21.73 -7.97 -21.34
CA ASP A 153 20.76 -8.32 -22.39
C ASP A 153 19.54 -9.13 -21.93
N CYS A 154 19.27 -9.13 -20.61
CA CYS A 154 18.16 -9.84 -20.01
C CYS A 154 17.26 -8.91 -19.19
N PHE A 155 15.96 -9.22 -19.15
CA PHE A 155 14.99 -8.56 -18.26
C PHE A 155 13.81 -9.49 -17.99
N THR A 156 13.00 -9.18 -16.98
CA THR A 156 11.81 -9.97 -16.65
C THR A 156 10.58 -9.08 -16.58
N ILE A 157 9.54 -9.47 -17.30
CA ILE A 157 8.21 -8.86 -17.25
C ILE A 157 7.33 -9.71 -16.34
N ARG A 158 6.58 -9.05 -15.47
CA ARG A 158 5.51 -9.64 -14.67
C ARG A 158 4.16 -9.25 -15.30
N CYS A 159 3.33 -10.25 -15.54
CA CYS A 159 1.95 -10.10 -15.99
C CYS A 159 1.04 -10.51 -14.85
N ASP A 160 0.27 -9.58 -14.30
CA ASP A 160 -0.72 -9.86 -13.27
C ASP A 160 -2.11 -9.95 -13.92
N ILE A 161 -2.90 -10.94 -13.51
CA ILE A 161 -4.29 -11.19 -13.96
C ILE A 161 -5.18 -11.34 -12.74
N MET A 162 -6.37 -10.72 -12.78
CA MET A 162 -7.42 -10.88 -11.80
C MET A 162 -8.75 -11.11 -12.50
N VAL A 163 -9.28 -12.32 -12.40
CA VAL A 163 -10.59 -12.70 -12.95
C VAL A 163 -11.69 -12.11 -12.07
N VAL A 164 -12.60 -11.39 -12.69
CA VAL A 164 -13.77 -10.79 -12.05
C VAL A 164 -14.93 -11.77 -12.24
N ARG A 165 -15.45 -12.32 -11.14
CA ARG A 165 -16.66 -13.14 -11.20
C ARG A 165 -17.88 -12.27 -10.94
N ASP A 166 -18.82 -12.28 -11.88
CA ASP A 166 -20.16 -11.77 -11.65
C ASP A 166 -20.86 -12.68 -10.64
N THR A 167 -21.27 -12.13 -9.49
CA THR A 167 -22.24 -12.79 -8.62
C THR A 167 -23.62 -12.70 -9.28
N LYS A 168 -23.84 -13.48 -10.34
CA LYS A 168 -25.19 -13.72 -10.86
C LYS A 168 -25.94 -14.53 -9.81
N GLY A 169 -26.96 -13.92 -9.21
CA GLY A 169 -27.92 -14.57 -8.35
C GLY A 169 -28.57 -15.75 -9.07
N GLY A 170 -28.11 -16.95 -8.76
CA GLY A 170 -28.82 -18.17 -9.06
C GLY A 170 -29.74 -18.46 -7.88
N ASP A 171 -31.04 -18.28 -8.09
CA ASP A 171 -32.06 -18.82 -7.19
C ASP A 171 -31.87 -20.34 -7.12
N SER A 172 -31.31 -20.79 -6.02
CA SER A 172 -31.50 -22.14 -5.49
C SER A 172 -31.71 -21.95 -4.01
N GLU A 173 -32.98 -21.90 -3.63
CA GLU A 173 -33.43 -22.01 -2.25
C GLU A 173 -32.81 -23.26 -1.63
N GLU A 174 -31.89 -23.07 -0.69
CA GLU A 174 -32.02 -23.60 0.66
C GLU A 174 -30.90 -23.02 1.55
N GLY A 175 -31.28 -22.17 2.50
CA GLY A 175 -30.46 -21.90 3.69
C GLY A 175 -29.88 -20.49 3.84
N SER A 176 -30.74 -19.50 4.08
CA SER A 176 -30.54 -18.40 5.05
C SER A 176 -29.31 -17.47 4.92
N THR A 177 -29.59 -16.24 4.46
CA THR A 177 -29.25 -14.92 5.05
C THR A 177 -28.62 -13.90 4.09
N ALA A 178 -29.36 -12.80 3.92
CA ALA A 178 -28.95 -11.42 3.65
C ALA A 178 -27.88 -11.13 2.56
N THR A 179 -28.33 -10.44 1.51
CA THR A 179 -27.49 -9.60 0.65
C THR A 179 -26.66 -8.64 1.50
N THR A 180 -25.37 -8.92 1.69
CA THR A 180 -24.44 -7.93 2.22
C THR A 180 -23.65 -7.38 1.05
N SER A 181 -23.81 -6.07 0.79
CA SER A 181 -22.73 -5.26 0.18
C SER A 181 -21.40 -5.78 0.73
N SER A 182 -20.49 -6.23 -0.14
CA SER A 182 -19.22 -6.81 0.33
C SER A 182 -18.34 -5.69 0.87
N VAL A 183 -18.69 -5.21 2.06
CA VAL A 183 -17.92 -4.26 2.85
C VAL A 183 -16.60 -4.97 3.16
N ILE A 184 -15.52 -4.47 2.55
CA ILE A 184 -14.17 -4.88 2.94
C ILE A 184 -13.95 -4.33 4.35
N GLN A 185 -14.19 -5.17 5.35
CA GLN A 185 -13.94 -4.81 6.74
C GLN A 185 -12.44 -4.84 7.01
N ILE A 186 -11.86 -3.66 7.21
CA ILE A 186 -10.51 -3.54 7.74
C ILE A 186 -10.63 -3.72 9.27
N LYS A 187 -10.31 -4.92 9.75
CA LYS A 187 -10.55 -5.32 11.15
C LYS A 187 -9.58 -4.70 12.16
N ASP A 188 -8.47 -4.15 11.68
CA ASP A 188 -7.34 -3.68 12.50
C ASP A 188 -6.91 -2.26 12.10
N MET A 189 -7.87 -1.38 11.82
CA MET A 189 -7.64 0.03 11.52
C MET A 189 -8.86 0.86 11.87
N GLU A 190 -8.67 1.96 12.57
CA GLU A 190 -9.74 2.93 12.79
C GLU A 190 -10.12 3.63 11.48
N ALA A 191 -11.39 3.97 11.31
CA ALA A 191 -11.88 4.64 10.09
C ALA A 191 -11.22 6.01 9.86
N SER A 192 -10.95 6.76 10.94
CA SER A 192 -10.27 8.06 10.90
C SER A 192 -8.84 7.93 10.36
N ILE A 193 -8.09 6.90 10.81
CA ILE A 193 -6.74 6.59 10.33
C ILE A 193 -6.77 6.12 8.87
N PHE A 194 -7.73 5.29 8.49
CA PHE A 194 -7.87 4.85 7.10
C PHE A 194 -8.19 6.03 6.17
N ARG A 195 -9.06 6.95 6.58
CA ARG A 195 -9.33 8.21 5.85
C ARG A 195 -8.06 9.05 5.74
N ALA A 196 -7.27 9.17 6.81
CA ALA A 196 -6.01 9.90 6.81
C ALA A 196 -4.98 9.31 5.82
N LEU A 197 -4.85 7.98 5.77
CA LEU A 197 -4.01 7.29 4.79
C LEU A 197 -4.44 7.59 3.36
N LEU A 198 -5.74 7.45 3.06
CA LEU A 198 -6.27 7.74 1.72
C LEU A 198 -6.03 9.21 1.35
N SER A 199 -6.32 10.14 2.25
CA SER A 199 -6.08 11.57 2.04
C SER A 199 -4.62 11.84 1.69
N PHE A 200 -3.66 11.26 2.42
CA PHE A 200 -2.24 11.39 2.11
C PHE A 200 -1.89 10.79 0.74
N VAL A 201 -2.39 9.60 0.41
CA VAL A 201 -2.13 8.93 -0.87
C VAL A 201 -2.64 9.75 -2.07
N TYR A 202 -3.80 10.39 -1.95
CA TYR A 202 -4.41 11.16 -3.03
C TYR A 202 -3.91 12.60 -3.13
N THR A 203 -3.55 13.23 -2.01
CA THR A 203 -3.22 14.67 -1.96
C THR A 203 -1.73 14.94 -1.71
N ASP A 204 -0.95 13.91 -1.41
CA ASP A 204 0.47 13.98 -1.02
C ASP A 204 0.73 14.98 0.13
N SER A 205 -0.32 15.28 0.91
CA SER A 205 -0.35 16.27 1.97
C SER A 205 -0.63 15.59 3.30
N PHE A 206 0.01 16.06 4.38
CA PHE A 206 -0.19 15.48 5.70
C PHE A 206 -1.66 15.66 6.13
N PRO A 207 -2.38 14.59 6.49
CA PRO A 207 -3.81 14.65 6.76
C PRO A 207 -4.09 15.44 8.04
N ALA A 208 -5.15 16.24 8.03
CA ALA A 208 -5.68 16.85 9.25
C ALA A 208 -6.40 15.78 10.08
N MET A 209 -6.32 15.90 11.40
CA MET A 209 -7.20 15.17 12.28
C MET A 209 -8.61 15.74 12.09
N HIS A 210 -9.50 14.96 11.49
CA HIS A 210 -10.89 15.35 11.35
C HIS A 210 -11.61 15.01 12.65
N GLU A 211 -12.05 16.04 13.37
CA GLU A 211 -13.07 15.88 14.40
C GLU A 211 -14.38 15.58 13.66
N ASP A 212 -14.74 14.29 13.59
CA ASP A 212 -16.06 13.87 13.15
C ASP A 212 -17.10 14.34 14.20
N SER A 213 -17.36 15.65 14.24
CA SER A 213 -18.59 16.19 14.82
C SER A 213 -19.71 15.89 13.82
N MET A 214 -20.78 15.30 14.34
CA MET A 214 -21.89 14.73 13.59
C MET A 214 -22.49 15.74 12.60
N GLU A 215 -22.35 15.49 11.29
CA GLU A 215 -23.25 16.04 10.28
C GLU A 215 -23.96 14.85 9.59
N GLU A 216 -25.19 14.58 10.05
CA GLU A 216 -26.14 13.71 9.35
C GLU A 216 -26.82 14.49 8.21
N ASP A 217 -26.57 14.01 7.00
CA ASP A 217 -27.47 13.77 5.87
C ASP A 217 -28.60 14.76 5.46
N GLU A 218 -28.58 15.01 4.15
CA GLU A 218 -29.72 15.05 3.21
C GLU A 218 -30.82 16.13 3.40
N THR A 219 -30.89 17.09 2.47
CA THR A 219 -31.92 17.12 1.40
C THR A 219 -32.06 18.52 0.77
N SER A 220 -32.16 18.50 -0.56
CA SER A 220 -32.64 19.52 -1.50
C SER A 220 -33.50 20.69 -0.97
N HIS A 221 -33.14 21.93 -1.34
CA HIS A 221 -34.11 22.88 -1.90
C HIS A 221 -33.45 24.04 -2.68
N LEU A 222 -33.79 24.16 -3.97
CA LEU A 222 -33.77 25.42 -4.72
C LEU A 222 -34.65 26.45 -3.99
N VAL A 223 -34.19 27.68 -3.77
CA VAL A 223 -34.90 28.97 -4.00
C VAL A 223 -33.90 30.13 -3.78
N GLU A 224 -33.78 31.01 -4.77
CA GLU A 224 -33.23 32.36 -4.64
C GLU A 224 -34.13 33.24 -3.74
N HIS A 225 -33.57 34.06 -2.86
CA HIS A 225 -33.84 35.52 -2.75
C HIS A 225 -33.26 36.13 -1.47
N GLY A 226 -32.45 37.18 -1.66
CA GLY A 226 -32.72 38.53 -1.14
C GLY A 226 -32.78 38.80 0.38
N GLN A 227 -31.79 39.59 0.83
CA GLN A 227 -31.87 40.71 1.80
C GLN A 227 -32.37 40.44 3.24
N GLY A 228 -31.54 40.90 4.20
CA GLY A 228 -32.02 41.83 5.22
C GLY A 228 -31.82 41.46 6.69
N GLU A 229 -31.12 42.38 7.37
CA GLU A 229 -31.28 42.79 8.77
C GLU A 229 -30.62 42.02 9.93
N GLU A 230 -29.70 42.77 10.57
CA GLU A 230 -29.26 42.68 11.96
C GLU A 230 -30.44 42.67 12.94
N THR A 231 -30.28 41.99 14.07
CA THR A 231 -30.61 42.59 15.39
C THR A 231 -29.95 41.80 16.50
N ALA A 232 -29.49 42.56 17.50
CA ALA A 232 -28.62 42.15 18.59
C ALA A 232 -29.38 41.82 19.88
N GLU A 233 -28.58 41.31 20.85
CA GLU A 233 -28.77 41.30 22.31
C GLU A 233 -29.70 40.24 22.92
N ASP A 234 -29.15 39.35 23.78
CA ASP A 234 -29.27 39.49 25.24
C ASP A 234 -28.29 38.58 26.02
N LYS A 235 -28.09 38.94 27.30
CA LYS A 235 -27.00 38.68 28.26
C LYS A 235 -26.73 37.25 28.78
N MET A 236 -25.48 37.07 29.24
CA MET A 236 -24.95 36.02 30.14
C MET A 236 -25.57 36.06 31.56
N PRO A 237 -25.42 35.02 32.42
CA PRO A 237 -24.19 34.88 33.22
C PRO A 237 -23.69 33.44 33.53
N GLU A 238 -22.36 33.30 33.57
CA GLU A 238 -21.54 32.66 34.63
C GLU A 238 -21.83 31.21 35.10
N ALA A 239 -20.91 30.30 34.78
CA ALA A 239 -20.24 29.45 35.78
C ALA A 239 -18.89 28.99 35.21
N ALA A 240 -17.81 29.39 35.89
CA ALA A 240 -16.46 28.95 35.61
C ALA A 240 -16.31 27.47 35.98
N GLU A 241 -16.14 26.61 34.98
CA GLU A 241 -15.39 25.36 35.15
C GLU A 241 -14.06 25.45 34.41
N GLN A 242 -13.07 24.85 35.04
CA GLN A 242 -11.65 24.99 34.79
C GLN A 242 -11.29 24.37 33.43
N GLY A 243 -10.93 25.19 32.45
CA GLY A 243 -10.36 24.78 31.16
C GLY A 243 -8.93 24.23 31.25
N GLN A 244 -8.62 23.43 32.27
CA GLN A 244 -7.33 22.74 32.42
C GLN A 244 -7.43 21.23 32.13
N GLY A 245 -8.63 20.70 31.86
CA GLY A 245 -8.85 19.31 31.50
C GLY A 245 -9.01 19.06 30.00
N GLU A 246 -9.35 20.08 29.20
CA GLU A 246 -9.63 19.92 27.76
C GLU A 246 -8.34 19.88 26.92
N GLU A 247 -7.39 20.79 27.14
CA GLU A 247 -6.10 20.83 26.39
C GLU A 247 -5.25 19.56 26.57
N ALA A 248 -5.20 18.97 27.78
CA ALA A 248 -4.39 17.77 28.04
C ALA A 248 -4.97 16.51 27.38
N VAL A 249 -6.31 16.45 27.21
CA VAL A 249 -7.00 15.35 26.55
C VAL A 249 -6.85 15.44 25.03
N GLU A 250 -6.82 16.66 24.48
CA GLU A 250 -6.50 16.89 23.07
C GLU A 250 -5.08 16.43 22.73
N ASP A 251 -4.08 16.74 23.56
CA ASP A 251 -2.70 16.30 23.30
C ASP A 251 -2.54 14.77 23.37
N GLU A 252 -3.17 14.09 24.34
CA GLU A 252 -3.12 12.63 24.43
C GLU A 252 -3.84 11.93 23.26
N THR A 253 -5.00 12.44 22.85
CA THR A 253 -5.74 11.91 21.68
C THR A 253 -4.97 12.15 20.39
N ARG A 254 -4.30 13.29 20.25
CA ARG A 254 -3.45 13.59 19.09
C ARG A 254 -2.24 12.69 19.00
N VAL A 255 -1.58 12.41 20.13
CA VAL A 255 -0.46 11.46 20.20
C VAL A 255 -0.93 10.07 19.78
N GLN A 256 -2.07 9.60 20.31
CA GLN A 256 -2.59 8.27 19.98
C GLN A 256 -2.92 8.16 18.49
N TRP A 257 -3.62 9.14 17.92
CA TRP A 257 -3.92 9.16 16.47
C TRP A 257 -2.65 9.17 15.62
N LEU A 258 -1.62 9.92 16.01
CA LEU A 258 -0.33 9.93 15.30
C LEU A 258 0.42 8.60 15.42
N GLN A 259 0.36 7.94 16.58
CA GLN A 259 0.94 6.61 16.77
C GLN A 259 0.25 5.58 15.87
N ASP A 260 -1.08 5.61 15.79
CA ASP A 260 -1.86 4.69 14.94
C ASP A 260 -1.63 4.98 13.45
N LEU A 261 -1.54 6.26 13.05
CA LEU A 261 -1.21 6.65 11.68
C LEU A 261 0.23 6.23 11.33
N PHE A 262 1.16 6.31 12.26
CA PHE A 262 2.53 5.83 12.08
C PHE A 262 2.56 4.30 11.87
N VAL A 263 1.85 3.52 12.70
CA VAL A 263 1.73 2.07 12.56
C VAL A 263 1.13 1.71 11.19
N ALA A 264 0.09 2.44 10.79
CA ALA A 264 -0.54 2.28 9.50
C ALA A 264 0.41 2.60 8.35
N ALA A 265 1.11 3.74 8.41
CA ALA A 265 2.07 4.14 7.39
C ALA A 265 3.18 3.11 7.21
N ASP A 266 3.70 2.53 8.31
CA ASP A 266 4.69 1.45 8.23
C ASP A 266 4.10 0.17 7.64
N ARG A 267 2.90 -0.24 8.10
CA ARG A 267 2.22 -1.45 7.61
C ARG A 267 1.95 -1.42 6.11
N TYR A 268 1.65 -0.24 5.56
CA TYR A 268 1.35 -0.03 4.14
C TYR A 268 2.52 0.54 3.33
N ASP A 269 3.73 0.54 3.90
CA ASP A 269 4.97 0.97 3.25
C ASP A 269 4.95 2.42 2.71
N LEU A 270 4.21 3.31 3.38
CA LEU A 270 4.13 4.73 3.06
C LEU A 270 5.31 5.48 3.71
N GLN A 271 6.52 5.26 3.22
CA GLN A 271 7.77 5.75 3.84
C GLN A 271 7.79 7.27 4.10
N ARG A 272 7.22 8.08 3.18
CA ARG A 272 7.14 9.54 3.35
C ARG A 272 6.20 9.93 4.49
N LEU A 273 5.04 9.28 4.60
CA LEU A 273 4.09 9.51 5.69
C LEU A 273 4.67 9.02 7.02
N LYS A 274 5.31 7.85 7.03
CA LYS A 274 6.01 7.30 8.20
C LYS A 274 7.05 8.29 8.73
N PHE A 275 7.86 8.87 7.84
CA PHE A 275 8.84 9.90 8.21
C PHE A 275 8.21 11.16 8.79
N ILE A 276 7.11 11.65 8.21
CA ILE A 276 6.40 12.82 8.75
C ILE A 276 5.81 12.51 10.13
N CYS A 277 5.20 11.33 10.31
CA CYS A 277 4.67 10.91 11.61
C CYS A 277 5.79 10.78 12.65
N GLU A 278 6.95 10.25 12.30
CA GLU A 278 8.13 10.20 13.16
C GLU A 278 8.56 11.59 13.63
N LYS A 279 8.58 12.59 12.73
CA LYS A 279 8.89 13.97 13.10
C LYS A 279 7.85 14.58 14.04
N GLN A 280 6.57 14.39 13.76
CA GLN A 280 5.50 14.93 14.61
C GLN A 280 5.50 14.24 15.98
N LEU A 281 5.72 12.92 16.04
CA LEU A 281 5.82 12.18 17.29
C LEU A 281 7.02 12.62 18.12
N SER A 282 8.15 12.96 17.50
CA SER A 282 9.32 13.48 18.24
C SER A 282 9.06 14.82 18.91
N ASP A 283 8.19 15.65 18.33
CA ASP A 283 7.83 16.96 18.88
C ASP A 283 6.80 16.86 20.02
N LEU A 284 6.08 15.72 20.12
CA LEU A 284 5.03 15.47 21.11
C LEU A 284 5.45 14.50 22.22
N ILE A 285 6.75 14.23 22.37
CA ILE A 285 7.25 13.37 23.45
C ILE A 285 7.04 14.08 24.79
N GLY A 286 6.26 13.43 25.65
CA GLY A 286 5.91 13.90 26.99
C GLY A 286 6.08 12.79 28.04
N VAL A 287 5.87 13.14 29.30
CA VAL A 287 6.01 12.21 30.44
C VAL A 287 5.05 11.02 30.32
N SER A 288 3.82 11.25 29.85
CA SER A 288 2.80 10.21 29.65
C SER A 288 2.98 9.43 28.34
N SER A 289 3.52 10.05 27.28
CA SER A 289 3.63 9.44 25.95
C SER A 289 4.96 8.77 25.64
N VAL A 290 6.05 9.11 26.35
CA VAL A 290 7.40 8.62 26.01
C VAL A 290 7.51 7.10 26.05
N ALA A 291 6.81 6.43 26.96
CA ALA A 291 6.82 4.97 27.06
C ALA A 291 6.18 4.32 25.81
N SER A 292 4.97 4.75 25.43
CA SER A 292 4.30 4.19 24.25
C SER A 292 5.04 4.53 22.95
N THR A 293 5.55 5.76 22.82
CA THR A 293 6.34 6.19 21.64
C THR A 293 7.67 5.44 21.53
N LEU A 294 8.36 5.17 22.65
CA LEU A 294 9.60 4.39 22.66
C LEU A 294 9.35 2.93 22.27
N ALA A 295 8.31 2.30 22.82
CA ALA A 295 7.91 0.95 22.46
C ALA A 295 7.58 0.84 20.96
N LEU A 296 6.90 1.86 20.42
CA LEU A 296 6.53 1.95 19.02
C LEU A 296 7.78 2.10 18.12
N ALA A 297 8.70 2.99 18.48
CA ALA A 297 9.94 3.21 17.73
C ALA A 297 10.74 1.91 17.56
N GLU A 298 10.79 1.08 18.60
CA GLU A 298 11.56 -0.17 18.62
C GLU A 298 10.90 -1.27 17.81
N ARG A 299 9.59 -1.41 17.96
CA ARG A 299 8.78 -2.35 17.18
C ARG A 299 8.93 -2.14 15.67
N HIS A 300 9.01 -0.88 15.24
CA HIS A 300 9.05 -0.48 13.83
C HIS A 300 10.45 -0.05 13.35
N HIS A 301 11.48 -0.33 14.15
CA HIS A 301 12.89 -0.04 13.86
C HIS A 301 13.17 1.43 13.46
N CYS A 302 12.45 2.38 14.07
CA CYS A 302 12.61 3.81 13.87
C CYS A 302 13.66 4.40 14.81
N ARG A 303 14.90 4.44 14.31
CA ARG A 303 16.06 4.87 15.09
C ARG A 303 16.00 6.35 15.50
N GLY A 304 15.49 7.25 14.66
CA GLY A 304 15.43 8.68 14.98
C GLY A 304 14.46 8.96 16.13
N LEU A 305 13.25 8.38 16.06
CA LEU A 305 12.25 8.47 17.13
C LEU A 305 12.74 7.84 18.44
N ASN A 306 13.47 6.73 18.34
CA ASN A 306 14.10 6.09 19.48
C ASN A 306 15.12 6.99 20.18
N GLU A 307 16.04 7.57 19.40
CA GLU A 307 17.05 8.51 19.91
C GLU A 307 16.39 9.71 20.60
N ALA A 308 15.33 10.28 20.00
CA ALA A 308 14.56 11.37 20.59
C ALA A 308 13.90 11.00 21.94
N CYS A 309 13.32 9.80 22.04
CA CYS A 309 12.76 9.30 23.31
C CYS A 309 13.82 9.17 24.39
N ILE A 310 15.00 8.63 24.05
CA ILE A 310 16.11 8.47 25.00
C ILE A 310 16.64 9.84 25.44
N GLU A 311 16.82 10.79 24.53
CA GLU A 311 17.24 12.16 24.84
C GLU A 311 16.24 12.86 25.77
N PHE A 312 14.94 12.70 25.50
CA PHE A 312 13.90 13.24 26.37
C PHE A 312 14.01 12.67 27.79
N ILE A 313 14.11 11.35 27.95
CA ILE A 313 14.24 10.69 29.25
C ILE A 313 15.48 11.20 30.00
N GLN A 314 16.60 11.39 29.30
CA GLN A 314 17.84 11.89 29.89
C GLN A 314 17.74 13.34 30.38
N ALA A 315 16.93 14.16 29.72
CA ALA A 315 16.71 15.55 30.10
C ALA A 315 15.74 15.71 31.30
N GLN A 316 15.03 14.63 31.71
CA GLN A 316 14.03 14.71 32.78
C GLN A 316 14.63 14.71 34.18
N SER A 317 13.93 15.40 35.10
CA SER A 317 14.27 15.41 36.53
C SER A 317 14.00 14.05 37.20
N PRO A 318 14.67 13.72 38.32
CA PRO A 318 14.46 12.44 39.03
C PRO A 318 13.01 12.17 39.44
N SER A 319 12.24 13.21 39.77
CA SER A 319 10.81 13.08 40.07
C SER A 319 9.98 12.73 38.83
N CYS A 320 10.29 13.31 37.67
CA CYS A 320 9.62 12.97 36.40
C CYS A 320 9.97 11.54 35.96
N LEU A 321 11.22 11.12 36.15
CA LEU A 321 11.66 9.75 35.86
C LEU A 321 10.90 8.72 36.71
N GLN A 322 10.68 9.00 38.00
CA GLN A 322 9.85 8.14 38.85
C GLN A 322 8.43 8.00 38.29
N THR A 323 7.83 9.08 37.79
CA THR A 323 6.52 9.05 37.15
C THR A 323 6.53 8.18 35.89
N ILE A 324 7.51 8.35 34.99
CA ILE A 324 7.64 7.54 33.77
C ILE A 324 7.78 6.06 34.12
N MET A 325 8.66 5.73 35.06
CA MET A 325 8.92 4.35 35.47
C MET A 325 7.74 3.69 36.18
N ALA A 326 6.81 4.48 36.74
CA ALA A 326 5.59 3.99 37.36
C ALA A 326 4.44 3.79 36.37
N THR A 327 4.62 4.15 35.08
CA THR A 327 3.60 3.89 34.05
C THR A 327 3.62 2.42 33.62
N ASP A 328 2.43 1.86 33.37
CA ASP A 328 2.27 0.50 32.86
C ASP A 328 3.00 0.28 31.52
N GLY A 329 3.08 1.34 30.70
CA GLY A 329 3.82 1.34 29.44
C GLY A 329 5.31 1.07 29.62
N TRP A 330 5.91 1.58 30.71
CA TRP A 330 7.33 1.35 31.00
C TRP A 330 7.61 -0.08 31.46
N GLU A 331 6.74 -0.66 32.29
CA GLU A 331 6.84 -2.08 32.67
C GLU A 331 6.76 -3.00 31.44
N HIS A 332 5.87 -2.69 30.51
CA HIS A 332 5.73 -3.43 29.25
C HIS A 332 7.00 -3.37 28.40
N ILE A 333 7.69 -2.22 28.34
CA ILE A 333 8.96 -2.07 27.61
C ILE A 333 10.05 -2.93 28.23
N ILE A 334 10.17 -2.94 29.56
CA ILE A 334 11.18 -3.75 30.24
C ILE A 334 10.97 -5.25 29.95
N ALA A 335 9.71 -5.69 29.95
CA ALA A 335 9.36 -7.08 29.67
C ALA A 335 9.59 -7.47 28.21
N THR A 336 9.28 -6.58 27.27
CA THR A 336 9.26 -6.88 25.83
C THR A 336 10.62 -6.62 25.15
N TYR A 337 11.36 -5.61 25.61
CA TYR A 337 12.58 -5.10 24.97
C TYR A 337 13.70 -4.78 25.99
N PRO A 338 14.26 -5.80 26.68
CA PRO A 338 15.26 -5.59 27.73
C PRO A 338 16.58 -4.99 27.25
N SER A 339 16.89 -5.06 25.94
CA SER A 339 18.07 -4.42 25.35
C SER A 339 18.05 -2.90 25.46
N ILE A 340 16.87 -2.28 25.33
CA ILE A 340 16.68 -0.83 25.43
C ILE A 340 17.07 -0.35 26.82
N LEU A 341 16.66 -1.08 27.86
CA LEU A 341 16.98 -0.74 29.25
C LEU A 341 18.49 -0.71 29.47
N ASN A 342 19.22 -1.67 28.91
CA ASN A 342 20.68 -1.69 29.00
C ASN A 342 21.31 -0.49 28.28
N GLU A 343 20.78 -0.09 27.12
CA GLU A 343 21.25 1.09 26.40
C GLU A 343 20.98 2.39 27.17
N LEU A 344 19.78 2.55 27.71
CA LEU A 344 19.40 3.68 28.56
C LEU A 344 20.29 3.78 29.80
N ILE A 345 20.49 2.68 30.52
CA ILE A 345 21.39 2.62 31.68
C ILE A 345 22.81 3.03 31.29
N ALA A 346 23.34 2.49 30.19
CA ALA A 346 24.68 2.83 29.71
C ALA A 346 24.82 4.33 29.40
N LYS A 347 23.83 4.92 28.72
CA LYS A 347 23.86 6.35 28.37
C LYS A 347 23.68 7.26 29.60
N VAL A 348 22.83 6.91 30.57
CA VAL A 348 22.68 7.66 31.83
C VAL A 348 23.97 7.62 32.67
N ILE A 349 24.65 6.46 32.74
CA ILE A 349 25.95 6.35 33.41
C ILE A 349 26.99 7.24 32.73
N ALA A 350 27.03 7.28 31.40
CA ALA A 350 27.96 8.13 30.64
C ALA A 350 27.72 9.63 30.90
N LEU A 351 26.46 10.07 30.97
CA LEU A 351 26.08 11.45 31.29
C LEU A 351 26.49 11.87 32.71
N ASN A 352 26.31 10.98 33.69
CA ASN A 352 26.74 11.23 35.08
C ASN A 352 28.27 11.34 35.20
N GLN A 353 29.04 10.58 34.40
CA GLN A 353 30.50 10.69 34.36
C GLN A 353 30.96 12.01 33.72
N GLN A 354 30.30 12.47 32.65
CA GLN A 354 30.59 13.76 32.01
C GLN A 354 30.30 14.95 32.92
N THR A 355 29.17 14.95 33.62
CA THR A 355 28.83 16.01 34.59
C THR A 355 29.82 16.06 35.74
N LEU A 356 30.21 14.92 36.33
CA LEU A 356 31.23 14.89 37.39
C LEU A 356 32.60 15.41 36.93
N SER A 357 32.97 15.22 35.66
CA SER A 357 34.22 15.75 35.10
C SER A 357 34.21 17.26 34.80
N LEU A 358 33.02 17.89 34.74
CA LEU A 358 32.86 19.34 34.58
C LEU A 358 32.88 20.09 35.92
N PHE A 359 32.71 19.38 37.04
CA PHE A 359 32.72 19.92 38.40
C PHE A 359 33.98 19.58 39.22
N SER A 360 34.93 18.81 38.67
CA SER A 360 36.29 18.61 39.22
C SER A 360 37.31 19.42 38.45
#